data_AF-A0A1V5H824-F1
#
_entry.id   AF-A0A1V5H824-F1
#
_cell.length_a   1.000
_cell.length_b   1.000
_cell.length_c   1.000
_cell.angle_alpha   90.00
_cell.angle_beta   90.00
_cell.angle_gamma   90.00
#
_symmetry.space_group_name_H-M   'P 1'
#
loop_
_entity.id
_entity.type
_entity.pdbx_description
1 polymer ?
#
loop_
_entity_poly.entity_id
_entity_poly.type
_entity_poly.pdbx_seq_one_letter_code
_entity_poly.pdbx_strand_id
1 'polypeptide(L)'
;MIEVKRVADSGMMKEFIMLPWKAKIYEHDPAWVPPLISVQKEMFDRRKGYFFEIGEAEFFLAYREGVPVGRITAHVNRLYEEKYDRETGFFGFFESINDDGVAQSLFHAASSWLEQRGKKIMNGPQSFSIYDSVGFEVEGADKMPTVGLYHFAPYYKDLAETCGFIKCIDWHCFLVERIHYDRHAPYLNEVKNSLLNSTDVQFKTLEMKDIMKRAREVQHIFNTAWEGNWGHLPLTDKQMEMIFRQLRALVIPDFAIFAEKGEKTVGFIISVPDVNPCLRILNGRRYPWRMLRFLRAMKNTKRVRSIIMGVLPEYRGQHIDDIFYLKSIEVGLRLDIWESDCSMIAETNLRMLRALKPLTSDPYKTYRIFQRPIDAA
;
A
#
# COMPACT_ATOMS: atom_id res chain seq x y z
N MET A 1 34.42 -5.14 6.99
CA MET A 1 33.63 -6.33 7.41
C MET A 1 32.20 -5.87 7.66
N ILE A 2 31.20 -6.61 7.18
CA ILE A 2 29.79 -6.35 7.49
C ILE A 2 29.38 -7.25 8.64
N GLU A 3 28.79 -6.66 9.68
CA GLU A 3 28.29 -7.38 10.85
C GLU A 3 26.76 -7.26 10.87
N VAL A 4 26.04 -8.38 10.84
CA VAL A 4 24.57 -8.39 10.92
C VAL A 4 24.13 -8.78 12.32
N LYS A 5 23.28 -7.96 12.93
CA LYS A 5 22.74 -8.17 14.29
C LYS A 5 21.23 -8.24 14.27
N ARG A 6 20.67 -9.12 15.10
CA ARG A 6 19.25 -9.08 15.49
C ARG A 6 18.99 -7.83 16.32
N VAL A 7 17.86 -7.17 16.10
CA VAL A 7 17.44 -6.00 16.90
C VAL A 7 16.96 -6.49 18.26
N ALA A 8 17.83 -6.38 19.27
CA ALA A 8 17.59 -6.94 20.60
C ALA A 8 16.87 -5.98 21.56
N ASP A 9 16.94 -4.67 21.32
CA ASP A 9 16.43 -3.66 22.25
C ASP A 9 15.82 -2.43 21.54
N SER A 10 15.27 -1.52 22.36
CA SER A 10 14.62 -0.30 21.89
C SER A 10 15.56 0.72 21.24
N GLY A 11 16.85 0.69 21.61
CA GLY A 11 17.90 1.51 20.99
C GLY A 11 18.15 1.05 19.56
N MET A 12 18.38 -0.24 19.37
CA MET A 12 18.52 -0.85 18.05
C MET A 12 17.25 -0.68 17.19
N MET A 13 16.06 -0.80 17.78
CA MET A 13 14.81 -0.55 17.04
C MET A 13 14.70 0.90 16.55
N LYS A 14 15.20 1.87 17.33
CA LYS A 14 15.31 3.25 16.87
C LYS A 14 16.29 3.37 15.71
N GLU A 15 17.40 2.63 15.72
CA GLU A 15 18.34 2.62 14.58
C GLU A 15 17.71 2.00 13.34
N PHE A 16 16.99 0.88 13.50
CA PHE A 16 16.23 0.22 12.45
C PHE A 16 15.28 1.20 11.79
N ILE A 17 14.42 1.88 12.55
CA ILE A 17 13.48 2.88 12.02
C ILE A 17 14.21 4.05 11.34
N MET A 18 15.28 4.55 11.96
CA MET A 18 15.97 5.76 11.51
C MET A 18 16.98 5.52 10.37
N LEU A 19 17.23 4.28 9.96
CA LEU A 19 18.24 3.93 8.97
C LEU A 19 18.15 4.75 7.67
N PRO A 20 16.99 4.95 7.02
CA PRO A 20 16.91 5.75 5.78
C PRO A 20 17.51 7.15 5.92
N TRP A 21 17.32 7.77 7.10
CA TRP A 21 17.90 9.07 7.41
C TRP A 21 19.38 8.99 7.80
N LYS A 22 19.77 7.99 8.60
CA LYS A 22 21.16 7.85 9.09
C LYS A 22 22.13 7.50 7.96
N ALA A 23 21.73 6.58 7.08
CA ALA A 23 22.52 6.13 5.94
C ALA A 23 22.35 7.01 4.70
N LYS A 24 21.57 8.11 4.79
CA LYS A 24 21.36 9.09 3.72
C LYS A 24 20.88 8.49 2.39
N ILE A 25 20.14 7.37 2.46
CA ILE A 25 19.69 6.60 1.29
C ILE A 25 18.94 7.48 0.29
N TYR A 26 18.15 8.43 0.80
CA TYR A 26 17.25 9.28 0.03
C TYR A 26 17.56 10.79 0.15
N GLU A 27 18.79 11.18 0.54
CA GLU A 27 19.13 12.58 0.88
C GLU A 27 18.83 13.58 -0.26
N HIS A 28 18.89 13.13 -1.51
CA HIS A 28 18.63 13.95 -2.70
C HIS A 28 17.49 13.43 -3.58
N ASP A 29 16.67 12.54 -3.03
CA ASP A 29 15.61 11.91 -3.79
C ASP A 29 14.31 12.75 -3.77
N PRO A 30 13.86 13.28 -4.92
CA PRO A 30 12.63 14.07 -4.98
C PRO A 30 11.37 13.21 -4.83
N ALA A 31 11.42 11.92 -5.14
CA ALA A 31 10.29 10.99 -5.07
C ALA A 31 10.11 10.42 -3.65
N TRP A 32 11.13 10.47 -2.80
CA TRP A 32 11.04 9.97 -1.44
C TRP A 32 10.06 10.76 -0.55
N VAL A 33 9.09 10.02 0.00
CA VAL A 33 8.12 10.47 1.00
C VAL A 33 8.41 9.74 2.31
N PRO A 34 9.03 10.41 3.30
CA PRO A 34 9.46 9.72 4.52
C PRO A 34 8.26 9.23 5.35
N PRO A 35 8.22 7.94 5.73
CA PRO A 35 7.16 7.41 6.58
C PRO A 35 7.17 8.08 7.95
N LEU A 36 5.99 8.17 8.57
CA LEU A 36 5.89 8.71 9.92
C LEU A 36 6.57 7.78 10.92
N ILE A 37 7.59 8.28 11.62
CA ILE A 37 8.37 7.53 12.61
C ILE A 37 7.46 6.94 13.69
N SER A 38 6.42 7.67 14.10
CA SER A 38 5.45 7.18 15.09
C SER A 38 4.65 5.98 14.60
N VAL A 39 4.32 5.92 13.30
CA VAL A 39 3.56 4.81 12.70
C VAL A 39 4.45 3.58 12.64
N GLN A 40 5.71 3.72 12.24
CA GLN A 40 6.66 2.60 12.28
C GLN A 40 6.90 2.08 13.70
N LYS A 41 7.06 2.98 14.69
CA LYS A 41 7.19 2.58 16.10
C LYS A 41 6.02 1.74 16.59
N GLU A 42 4.80 2.11 16.21
CA GLU A 42 3.61 1.36 16.61
C GLU A 42 3.50 0.03 15.87
N MET A 43 3.80 0.00 14.58
CA MET A 43 3.77 -1.21 13.74
C MET A 43 4.82 -2.25 14.19
N PHE A 44 6.00 -1.83 14.62
CA PHE A 44 7.09 -2.72 15.06
C PHE A 44 7.03 -3.09 16.54
N ASP A 45 6.16 -2.46 17.32
CA ASP A 45 5.94 -2.80 18.72
C ASP A 45 5.21 -4.15 18.80
N ARG A 46 5.84 -5.14 19.43
CA ARG A 46 5.30 -6.51 19.56
C ARG A 46 3.94 -6.60 20.25
N ARG A 47 3.57 -5.60 21.06
CA ARG A 47 2.28 -5.54 21.77
C ARG A 47 1.23 -4.76 20.98
N LYS A 48 1.64 -3.71 20.27
CA LYS A 48 0.73 -2.78 19.58
C LYS A 48 0.55 -3.06 18.09
N GLY A 49 1.56 -3.59 17.42
CA GLY A 49 1.51 -3.90 16.00
C GLY A 49 0.48 -4.99 15.71
N TYR A 50 -0.25 -4.85 14.60
CA TYR A 50 -1.26 -5.83 14.19
C TYR A 50 -0.63 -7.17 13.79
N PHE A 51 0.56 -7.14 13.16
CA PHE A 51 1.17 -8.33 12.58
C PHE A 51 1.47 -9.43 13.60
N PHE A 52 1.81 -9.05 14.83
CA PHE A 52 2.16 -10.00 15.88
C PHE A 52 0.97 -10.82 16.40
N GLU A 53 -0.26 -10.50 16.00
CA GLU A 53 -1.44 -11.35 16.24
C GLU A 53 -1.53 -12.51 15.25
N ILE A 54 -0.94 -12.33 14.06
CA ILE A 54 -1.07 -13.24 12.91
C ILE A 54 0.27 -13.82 12.45
N GLY A 55 1.39 -13.45 13.06
CA GLY A 55 2.70 -13.85 12.58
C GLY A 55 3.83 -13.63 13.56
N GLU A 56 5.00 -14.09 13.16
CA GLU A 56 6.26 -13.86 13.85
C GLU A 56 7.19 -13.07 12.94
N ALA A 57 7.90 -12.10 13.50
CA ALA A 57 8.90 -11.33 12.77
C ALA A 57 10.19 -11.19 13.57
N GLU A 58 11.28 -11.13 12.82
CA GLU A 58 12.60 -10.75 13.28
C GLU A 58 13.14 -9.58 12.47
N PHE A 59 13.95 -8.76 13.12
CA PHE A 59 14.50 -7.53 12.57
C PHE A 59 16.02 -7.63 12.59
N PHE A 60 16.66 -7.30 11.48
CA PHE A 60 18.11 -7.33 11.35
C PHE A 60 18.66 -5.97 10.92
N LEU A 61 19.81 -5.62 11.48
CA LEU A 61 20.62 -4.45 11.11
C LEU A 61 22.00 -4.92 10.66
N ALA A 62 22.46 -4.40 9.52
CA ALA A 62 23.84 -4.53 9.06
C ALA A 62 24.65 -3.31 9.49
N TYR A 63 25.82 -3.55 10.05
CA TYR A 63 26.78 -2.53 10.48
C TYR A 63 28.07 -2.63 9.67
N ARG A 64 28.62 -1.47 9.32
CA ARG A 64 29.99 -1.31 8.81
C ARG A 64 30.71 -0.37 9.76
N GLU A 65 31.76 -0.86 10.42
CA GLU A 65 32.55 -0.05 11.37
C GLU A 65 31.68 0.58 12.48
N GLY A 66 30.69 -0.17 12.97
CA GLY A 66 29.75 0.30 14.00
C GLY A 66 28.65 1.25 13.50
N VAL A 67 28.63 1.61 12.22
CA VAL A 67 27.59 2.45 11.61
C VAL A 67 26.54 1.58 10.93
N PRO A 68 25.23 1.77 11.19
CA PRO A 68 24.18 1.00 10.52
C PRO A 68 24.08 1.41 9.04
N VAL A 69 24.19 0.43 8.15
CA VAL A 69 24.24 0.60 6.67
C VAL A 69 23.14 -0.16 5.93
N GLY A 70 22.38 -1.00 6.62
CA GLY A 70 21.27 -1.72 6.02
C GLY A 70 20.35 -2.35 7.07
N ARG A 71 19.10 -2.65 6.69
CA ARG A 71 18.09 -3.30 7.53
C ARG A 71 17.22 -4.23 6.70
N ILE A 72 16.66 -5.25 7.35
CA ILE A 72 15.65 -6.13 6.75
C ILE A 72 14.78 -6.74 7.86
N THR A 73 13.51 -7.02 7.59
CA THR A 73 12.74 -7.97 8.40
C THR A 73 12.65 -9.31 7.72
N ALA A 74 12.59 -10.38 8.51
CA ALA A 74 12.16 -11.70 8.08
C ALA A 74 10.92 -12.09 8.90
N HIS A 75 9.90 -12.67 8.28
CA HIS A 75 8.66 -12.98 8.97
C HIS A 75 7.89 -14.16 8.36
N VAL A 76 7.11 -14.79 9.23
CA VAL A 76 6.15 -15.86 8.89
C VAL A 76 4.76 -15.35 9.21
N ASN A 77 3.85 -15.49 8.25
CA ASN A 77 2.46 -15.05 8.38
C ASN A 77 1.55 -16.30 8.46
N ARG A 78 0.95 -16.53 9.63
CA ARG A 78 0.10 -17.71 9.89
C ARG A 78 -1.16 -17.72 9.02
N LEU A 79 -1.74 -16.56 8.72
CA LEU A 79 -2.89 -16.48 7.80
C LEU A 79 -2.50 -16.87 6.37
N TYR A 80 -1.25 -16.56 5.96
CA TYR A 80 -0.74 -17.04 4.68
C TYR A 80 -0.56 -18.56 4.69
N GLU A 81 0.01 -19.11 5.77
CA GLU A 81 0.19 -20.56 5.92
C GLU A 81 -1.10 -21.35 5.89
N GLU A 82 -2.17 -20.79 6.48
CA GLU A 82 -3.50 -21.39 6.50
C GLU A 82 -4.18 -21.35 5.12
N LYS A 83 -3.98 -20.27 4.36
CA LYS A 83 -4.68 -20.03 3.10
C LYS A 83 -3.96 -20.56 1.86
N TYR A 84 -2.63 -20.52 1.85
CA TYR A 84 -1.81 -20.76 0.66
C TYR A 84 -0.86 -21.94 0.86
N ASP A 85 0.24 -21.73 1.58
CA ASP A 85 1.25 -22.78 1.81
C ASP A 85 2.10 -22.50 3.05
N ARG A 86 2.70 -23.56 3.60
CA ARG A 86 3.58 -23.49 4.79
C ARG A 86 5.06 -23.30 4.46
N GLU A 87 5.43 -23.32 3.18
CA GLU A 87 6.82 -23.30 2.72
C GLU A 87 7.34 -21.87 2.50
N THR A 88 6.45 -20.91 2.32
CA THR A 88 6.79 -19.52 2.04
C THR A 88 7.01 -18.71 3.31
N GLY A 89 8.16 -18.04 3.36
CA GLY A 89 8.53 -17.01 4.31
C GLY A 89 8.72 -15.66 3.60
N PHE A 90 8.61 -14.57 4.36
CA PHE A 90 8.59 -13.22 3.78
C PHE A 90 9.74 -12.37 4.30
N PHE A 91 10.21 -11.45 3.46
CA PHE A 91 11.07 -10.35 3.89
C PHE A 91 10.47 -9.00 3.52
N GLY A 92 10.70 -7.99 4.36
CA GLY A 92 10.14 -6.65 4.17
C GLY A 92 10.99 -5.58 4.82
N PHE A 93 10.51 -4.33 4.77
CA PHE A 93 11.19 -3.14 5.33
C PHE A 93 12.68 -3.04 4.96
N PHE A 94 13.08 -3.63 3.83
CA PHE A 94 14.45 -3.65 3.38
C PHE A 94 14.92 -2.23 3.05
N GLU A 95 16.07 -1.88 3.59
CA GLU A 95 16.81 -0.70 3.15
C GLU A 95 18.29 -1.01 3.19
N SER A 96 19.06 -0.51 2.24
CA SER A 96 20.49 -0.72 2.20
C SER A 96 21.15 0.44 1.48
N ILE A 97 22.41 0.75 1.81
CA ILE A 97 23.27 1.44 0.86
C ILE A 97 23.45 0.59 -0.40
N ASN A 98 23.82 1.21 -1.53
CA ASN A 98 24.06 0.50 -2.79
C ASN A 98 25.34 -0.32 -2.73
N ASP A 99 25.28 -1.49 -2.10
CA ASP A 99 26.41 -2.37 -1.83
C ASP A 99 25.95 -3.83 -1.74
N ASP A 100 26.45 -4.67 -2.65
CA ASP A 100 26.07 -6.08 -2.77
C ASP A 100 26.40 -6.87 -1.50
N GLY A 101 27.51 -6.56 -0.82
CA GLY A 101 27.93 -7.24 0.39
C GLY A 101 26.98 -6.99 1.57
N VAL A 102 26.45 -5.76 1.68
CA VAL A 102 25.41 -5.44 2.67
C VAL A 102 24.11 -6.18 2.36
N ALA A 103 23.66 -6.13 1.10
CA ALA A 103 22.43 -6.81 0.67
C ALA A 103 22.51 -8.32 0.89
N GLN A 104 23.59 -8.96 0.43
CA GLN A 104 23.83 -10.40 0.59
C GLN A 104 23.82 -10.80 2.07
N SER A 105 24.47 -10.03 2.94
CA SER A 105 24.52 -10.33 4.38
C SER A 105 23.14 -10.23 5.03
N LEU A 106 22.33 -9.25 4.66
CA LEU A 106 20.96 -9.09 5.16
C LEU A 106 20.03 -10.20 4.66
N PHE A 107 20.06 -10.50 3.36
CA PHE A 107 19.24 -11.58 2.79
C PHE A 107 19.62 -12.94 3.36
N HIS A 108 20.91 -13.20 3.61
CA HIS A 108 21.36 -14.43 4.25
C HIS A 108 20.86 -14.54 5.71
N ALA A 109 20.92 -13.46 6.48
CA ALA A 109 20.39 -13.46 7.85
C ALA A 109 18.87 -13.70 7.87
N ALA A 110 18.14 -13.08 6.93
CA ALA A 110 16.71 -13.30 6.77
C ALA A 110 16.37 -14.74 6.35
N SER A 111 17.05 -15.29 5.33
CA SER A 111 16.80 -16.67 4.88
C SER A 111 17.14 -17.68 5.96
N SER A 112 18.25 -17.50 6.69
CA SER A 112 18.63 -18.41 7.79
C SER A 112 17.60 -18.43 8.91
N TRP A 113 16.96 -17.29 9.21
CA TRP A 113 15.90 -17.22 10.22
C TRP A 113 14.59 -17.87 9.74
N LEU A 114 14.30 -17.78 8.45
CA LEU A 114 13.16 -18.44 7.81
C LEU A 114 13.38 -19.95 7.69
N GLU A 115 14.58 -20.40 7.36
CA GLU A 115 14.96 -21.82 7.31
C GLU A 115 14.74 -22.51 8.66
N GLN A 116 15.15 -21.86 9.75
CA GLN A 116 14.90 -22.32 11.13
C GLN A 116 13.41 -22.48 11.48
N ARG A 117 12.52 -21.90 10.67
CA ARG A 117 11.05 -22.02 10.76
C ARG A 117 10.46 -22.91 9.68
N GLY A 118 11.28 -23.74 9.03
CA GLY A 118 10.86 -24.71 8.03
C GLY A 118 10.45 -24.09 6.68
N LYS A 119 10.86 -22.85 6.41
CA LYS A 119 10.57 -22.20 5.13
C LYS A 119 11.56 -22.63 4.05
N LYS A 120 11.04 -22.80 2.84
CA LYS A 120 11.78 -23.18 1.63
C LYS A 120 11.81 -22.08 0.58
N ILE A 121 10.96 -21.06 0.69
CA ILE A 121 10.91 -19.93 -0.24
C ILE A 121 10.97 -18.64 0.56
N MET A 122 11.83 -17.72 0.15
CA MET A 122 11.85 -16.34 0.65
C MET A 122 11.24 -15.42 -0.41
N ASN A 123 10.08 -14.83 -0.10
CA ASN A 123 9.32 -13.96 -0.98
C ASN A 123 9.36 -12.50 -0.48
N GLY A 124 9.51 -11.54 -1.39
CA GLY A 124 9.45 -10.12 -1.05
C GLY A 124 10.15 -9.18 -2.05
N PRO A 125 10.26 -7.89 -1.72
CA PRO A 125 9.86 -7.33 -0.44
C PRO A 125 8.34 -7.31 -0.33
N GLN A 126 7.84 -7.86 0.75
CA GLN A 126 6.49 -7.71 1.22
C GLN A 126 6.64 -7.41 2.70
N SER A 127 6.25 -6.23 3.15
CA SER A 127 6.15 -5.96 4.59
C SER A 127 5.06 -6.87 5.20
N PHE A 128 4.60 -6.58 6.41
CA PHE A 128 3.71 -7.49 7.14
C PHE A 128 2.41 -7.90 6.40
N SER A 129 1.99 -7.12 5.41
CA SER A 129 0.94 -7.47 4.46
C SER A 129 1.23 -6.88 3.07
N ILE A 130 0.61 -7.42 2.03
CA ILE A 130 0.54 -6.78 0.70
C ILE A 130 -0.13 -5.39 0.74
N TYR A 131 -0.85 -5.08 1.83
CA TYR A 131 -1.49 -3.78 2.06
C TYR A 131 -0.63 -2.76 2.80
N ASP A 132 0.57 -3.16 3.24
CA ASP A 132 1.58 -2.23 3.75
C ASP A 132 2.47 -1.75 2.58
N SER A 133 3.78 -1.88 2.69
CA SER A 133 4.73 -1.60 1.60
C SER A 133 5.10 -2.91 0.90
N VAL A 134 4.99 -2.97 -0.43
CA VAL A 134 5.22 -4.18 -1.21
C VAL A 134 5.90 -3.89 -2.54
N GLY A 135 6.81 -4.78 -2.92
CA GLY A 135 7.62 -4.76 -4.14
C GLY A 135 8.72 -3.69 -4.18
N PHE A 136 9.79 -3.94 -4.92
CA PHE A 136 10.74 -2.89 -5.32
C PHE A 136 10.25 -2.20 -6.58
N GLU A 137 10.56 -0.92 -6.73
CA GLU A 137 10.25 -0.16 -7.94
C GLU A 137 11.14 -0.66 -9.09
N VAL A 138 10.52 -1.22 -10.12
CA VAL A 138 11.20 -1.65 -11.36
C VAL A 138 10.95 -0.68 -12.52
N GLU A 139 9.91 0.14 -12.42
CA GLU A 139 9.57 1.19 -13.37
C GLU A 139 9.08 2.44 -12.64
N GLY A 140 9.42 3.62 -13.16
CA GLY A 140 8.94 4.91 -12.65
C GLY A 140 9.52 5.32 -11.30
N ALA A 141 10.73 4.86 -10.93
CA ALA A 141 11.38 5.21 -9.66
C ALA A 141 11.65 6.72 -9.51
N ASP A 142 11.73 7.47 -10.61
CA ASP A 142 11.85 8.93 -10.64
C ASP A 142 10.55 9.67 -10.27
N LYS A 143 9.41 8.97 -10.25
CA LYS A 143 8.09 9.55 -9.97
C LYS A 143 7.71 9.37 -8.51
N MET A 144 7.27 10.45 -7.88
CA MET A 144 6.71 10.40 -6.52
C MET A 144 5.45 9.50 -6.49
N PRO A 145 5.36 8.55 -5.55
CA PRO A 145 4.16 7.75 -5.37
C PRO A 145 3.01 8.58 -4.77
N THR A 146 1.78 8.11 -4.95
CA THR A 146 0.58 8.69 -4.30
C THR A 146 0.39 8.15 -2.88
N VAL A 147 -0.46 8.80 -2.09
CA VAL A 147 -0.73 8.44 -0.69
C VAL A 147 -0.93 6.94 -0.47
N GLY A 148 -0.23 6.38 0.53
CA GLY A 148 -0.30 4.95 0.87
C GLY A 148 0.52 4.03 -0.04
N LEU A 149 1.20 4.57 -1.06
CA LEU A 149 2.26 3.90 -1.80
C LEU A 149 3.64 4.39 -1.31
N TYR A 150 4.67 3.58 -1.50
CA TYR A 150 6.01 3.80 -0.93
C TYR A 150 7.06 3.95 -2.04
N HIS A 151 8.09 4.74 -1.76
CA HIS A 151 9.21 4.93 -2.68
C HIS A 151 10.44 4.19 -2.15
N PHE A 152 11.19 3.55 -3.04
CA PHE A 152 12.37 2.74 -2.72
C PHE A 152 13.56 3.17 -3.57
N ALA A 153 14.77 2.91 -3.10
CA ALA A 153 15.94 3.32 -3.86
C ALA A 153 15.99 2.55 -5.21
N PRO A 154 16.25 3.22 -6.36
CA PRO A 154 16.14 2.61 -7.69
C PRO A 154 17.04 1.38 -7.93
N TYR A 155 18.10 1.24 -7.14
CA TYR A 155 19.05 0.14 -7.20
C TYR A 155 18.63 -1.10 -6.40
N TYR A 156 17.53 -1.07 -5.63
CA TYR A 156 17.12 -2.21 -4.80
C TYR A 156 16.74 -3.44 -5.63
N LYS A 157 16.19 -3.26 -6.84
CA LYS A 157 15.93 -4.37 -7.76
C LYS A 157 17.23 -5.09 -8.15
N ASP A 158 18.29 -4.32 -8.40
CA ASP A 158 19.59 -4.83 -8.84
C ASP A 158 20.26 -5.60 -7.68
N LEU A 159 20.16 -5.07 -6.44
CA LEU A 159 20.62 -5.78 -5.24
C LEU A 159 19.90 -7.12 -5.03
N ALA A 160 18.59 -7.17 -5.29
CA ALA A 160 17.83 -8.42 -5.19
C ALA A 160 18.27 -9.43 -6.27
N GLU A 161 18.34 -9.00 -7.52
CA GLU A 161 18.74 -9.84 -8.66
C GLU A 161 20.15 -10.41 -8.49
N THR A 162 21.11 -9.60 -8.04
CA THR A 162 22.48 -10.06 -7.70
C THR A 162 22.48 -11.13 -6.60
N CYS A 163 21.49 -11.10 -5.69
CA CYS A 163 21.32 -12.09 -4.64
C CYS A 163 20.50 -13.33 -5.07
N GLY A 164 20.27 -13.51 -6.38
CA GLY A 164 19.61 -14.69 -6.95
C GLY A 164 18.09 -14.66 -6.85
N PHE A 165 17.49 -13.51 -6.58
CA PHE A 165 16.04 -13.36 -6.61
C PHE A 165 15.52 -13.27 -8.05
N ILE A 166 14.39 -13.93 -8.29
CA ILE A 166 13.67 -13.88 -9.56
C ILE A 166 12.31 -13.21 -9.39
N LYS A 167 11.73 -12.72 -10.49
CA LYS A 167 10.38 -12.14 -10.50
C LYS A 167 9.36 -13.16 -9.95
N CYS A 168 8.54 -12.71 -8.98
CA CYS A 168 7.36 -13.42 -8.52
C CYS A 168 6.10 -12.83 -9.17
N ILE A 169 5.84 -11.54 -8.95
CA ILE A 169 4.68 -10.85 -9.52
C ILE A 169 4.92 -9.34 -9.62
N ASP A 170 4.38 -8.71 -10.66
CA ASP A 170 4.31 -7.25 -10.79
C ASP A 170 2.96 -6.67 -10.36
N TRP A 171 3.02 -5.51 -9.72
CA TRP A 171 1.87 -4.69 -9.38
C TRP A 171 2.00 -3.32 -10.04
N HIS A 172 1.03 -3.01 -10.88
CA HIS A 172 1.01 -1.81 -11.71
C HIS A 172 0.26 -0.67 -11.04
N CYS A 173 0.77 0.54 -11.24
CA CYS A 173 0.17 1.77 -10.75
C CYS A 173 -0.30 2.63 -11.92
N PHE A 174 -1.54 3.08 -11.87
CA PHE A 174 -2.19 3.82 -12.94
C PHE A 174 -2.65 5.17 -12.42
N LEU A 175 -2.32 6.22 -13.19
CA LEU A 175 -2.78 7.57 -12.95
C LEU A 175 -3.74 7.95 -14.07
N VAL A 176 -4.96 8.30 -13.68
CA VAL A 176 -5.93 8.95 -14.56
C VAL A 176 -5.72 10.44 -14.39
N GLU A 177 -5.09 11.05 -15.39
CA GLU A 177 -4.89 12.49 -15.46
C GLU A 177 -6.12 13.20 -16.02
N ARG A 178 -6.09 14.53 -16.05
CA ARG A 178 -7.21 15.43 -16.34
C ARG A 178 -8.19 14.86 -17.38
N ILE A 179 -9.26 14.26 -16.87
CA ILE A 179 -10.43 13.95 -17.68
C ILE A 179 -11.00 15.31 -18.09
N HIS A 180 -11.06 15.58 -19.40
CA HIS A 180 -11.75 16.75 -19.92
C HIS A 180 -13.26 16.58 -19.75
N TYR A 181 -13.74 16.60 -18.52
CA TYR A 181 -15.16 16.44 -18.21
C TYR A 181 -15.98 17.49 -18.92
N ASP A 182 -15.53 18.75 -19.02
CA ASP A 182 -16.29 19.78 -19.77
C ASP A 182 -16.64 19.35 -21.21
N ARG A 183 -15.78 18.53 -21.84
CA ARG A 183 -16.01 17.98 -23.18
C ARG A 183 -16.92 16.75 -23.21
N HIS A 184 -17.04 16.02 -22.10
CA HIS A 184 -17.76 14.74 -22.00
C HIS A 184 -18.87 14.72 -20.94
N ALA A 185 -19.11 15.83 -20.22
CA ALA A 185 -19.99 15.93 -19.08
C ALA A 185 -21.44 15.58 -19.42
N PRO A 186 -22.01 16.05 -20.54
CA PRO A 186 -23.37 15.68 -20.91
C PRO A 186 -23.49 14.17 -21.13
N TYR A 187 -22.54 13.58 -21.86
CA TYR A 187 -22.49 12.14 -22.14
C TYR A 187 -22.30 11.31 -20.86
N LEU A 188 -21.34 11.66 -20.00
CA LEU A 188 -21.09 10.94 -18.75
C LEU A 188 -22.29 11.03 -17.80
N ASN A 189 -22.98 12.17 -17.75
CA ASN A 189 -24.21 12.30 -16.98
C ASN A 189 -25.37 11.49 -17.57
N GLU A 190 -25.51 11.45 -18.89
CA GLU A 190 -26.52 10.62 -19.56
C GLU A 190 -26.30 9.13 -19.28
N VAL A 191 -25.07 8.66 -19.44
CA VAL A 191 -24.67 7.28 -19.10
C VAL A 191 -24.96 6.99 -17.62
N LYS A 192 -24.53 7.88 -16.71
CA LYS A 192 -24.78 7.74 -15.27
C LYS A 192 -26.28 7.63 -14.97
N ASN A 193 -27.09 8.52 -15.53
CA ASN A 193 -28.54 8.55 -15.29
C ASN A 193 -29.23 7.31 -15.87
N SER A 194 -28.81 6.85 -17.05
CA SER A 194 -29.29 5.61 -17.66
C SER A 194 -29.00 4.40 -16.75
N LEU A 195 -27.77 4.31 -16.23
CA LEU A 195 -27.37 3.24 -15.31
C LEU A 195 -28.09 3.32 -13.95
N LEU A 196 -28.30 4.53 -13.42
CA LEU A 196 -29.07 4.72 -12.18
C LEU A 196 -30.53 4.33 -12.35
N ASN A 197 -31.13 4.58 -13.53
CA ASN A 197 -32.51 4.21 -13.82
C ASN A 197 -32.70 2.71 -14.05
N SER A 198 -31.62 1.96 -14.35
CA SER A 198 -31.67 0.52 -14.62
C SER A 198 -31.34 -0.35 -13.40
N THR A 199 -31.07 0.26 -12.23
CA THR A 199 -30.73 -0.44 -11.00
C THR A 199 -31.66 -0.06 -9.84
N ASP A 200 -31.91 -1.01 -8.93
CA ASP A 200 -32.61 -0.78 -7.66
C ASP A 200 -31.65 -0.41 -6.52
N VAL A 201 -30.36 -0.24 -6.83
CA VAL A 201 -29.30 0.09 -5.88
C VAL A 201 -29.22 1.60 -5.66
N GLN A 202 -29.26 2.01 -4.39
CA GLN A 202 -29.05 3.39 -3.97
C GLN A 202 -27.57 3.68 -3.72
N PHE A 203 -27.13 4.89 -4.04
CA PHE A 203 -25.75 5.32 -3.83
C PHE A 203 -25.70 6.50 -2.85
N LYS A 204 -25.03 6.31 -1.71
CA LYS A 204 -24.93 7.32 -0.64
C LYS A 204 -23.48 7.64 -0.33
N THR A 205 -23.20 8.88 0.04
CA THR A 205 -21.89 9.29 0.55
C THR A 205 -21.77 9.03 2.05
N LEU A 206 -20.56 9.10 2.58
CA LEU A 206 -20.31 8.94 4.01
C LEU A 206 -20.94 10.10 4.80
N GLU A 207 -21.69 9.78 5.84
CA GLU A 207 -21.96 10.72 6.92
C GLU A 207 -20.97 10.48 8.06
N MET A 208 -20.30 11.53 8.55
CA MET A 208 -19.22 11.36 9.54
C MET A 208 -19.68 10.73 10.86
N LYS A 209 -20.98 10.82 11.20
CA LYS A 209 -21.56 10.15 12.36
C LYS A 209 -21.58 8.62 12.23
N ASP A 210 -21.65 8.11 10.99
CA ASP A 210 -21.76 6.68 10.68
C ASP A 210 -20.40 6.03 10.41
N ILE A 211 -19.30 6.77 10.53
CA ILE A 211 -17.98 6.35 10.09
C ILE A 211 -17.52 5.02 10.69
N MET A 212 -17.85 4.75 11.96
CA MET A 212 -17.51 3.47 12.62
C MET A 212 -18.36 2.31 12.09
N LYS A 213 -19.63 2.55 11.78
CA LYS A 213 -20.51 1.55 11.15
C LYS A 213 -19.98 1.21 9.76
N ARG A 214 -19.69 2.24 8.96
CA ARG A 214 -19.13 2.10 7.61
C ARG A 214 -17.78 1.36 7.62
N ALA A 215 -16.92 1.60 8.60
CA ALA A 215 -15.66 0.87 8.72
C ALA A 215 -15.85 -0.66 8.81
N ARG A 216 -16.86 -1.12 9.57
CA ARG A 216 -17.17 -2.55 9.68
C ARG A 216 -17.74 -3.13 8.39
N GLU A 217 -18.64 -2.40 7.73
CA GLU A 217 -19.20 -2.79 6.43
C GLU A 217 -18.09 -2.89 5.36
N VAL A 218 -17.18 -1.91 5.34
CA VAL A 218 -16.00 -1.89 4.46
C VAL A 218 -15.11 -3.09 4.71
N GLN A 219 -14.78 -3.41 5.96
CA GLN A 219 -13.95 -4.58 6.29
C GLN A 219 -14.60 -5.89 5.79
N HIS A 220 -15.90 -6.06 6.04
CA HIS A 220 -16.63 -7.25 5.59
C HIS A 220 -16.64 -7.39 4.07
N ILE A 221 -17.01 -6.32 3.36
CA ILE A 221 -17.04 -6.31 1.89
C ILE A 221 -15.64 -6.47 1.34
N PHE A 222 -14.61 -5.85 1.93
CA PHE A 222 -13.22 -5.99 1.49
C PHE A 222 -12.74 -7.43 1.58
N ASN A 223 -12.87 -8.06 2.74
CA ASN A 223 -12.47 -9.45 2.97
C ASN A 223 -13.22 -10.45 2.07
N THR A 224 -14.42 -10.11 1.61
CA THR A 224 -15.23 -10.98 0.73
C THR A 224 -14.99 -10.69 -0.75
N ALA A 225 -14.96 -9.42 -1.14
CA ALA A 225 -14.87 -9.00 -2.54
C ALA A 225 -13.45 -9.16 -3.09
N TRP A 226 -12.42 -9.10 -2.25
CA TRP A 226 -11.04 -9.29 -2.68
C TRP A 226 -10.60 -10.76 -2.66
N GLU A 227 -11.52 -11.67 -2.32
CA GLU A 227 -11.26 -13.11 -2.42
C GLU A 227 -10.93 -13.48 -3.88
N GLY A 228 -9.76 -14.07 -4.08
CA GLY A 228 -9.19 -14.40 -5.39
C GLY A 228 -8.16 -13.39 -5.93
N ASN A 229 -8.00 -12.20 -5.31
CA ASN A 229 -6.87 -11.33 -5.63
C ASN A 229 -5.56 -11.95 -5.13
N TRP A 230 -4.47 -11.77 -5.90
CA TRP A 230 -3.17 -12.33 -5.56
C TRP A 230 -2.71 -11.85 -4.17
N GLY A 231 -2.31 -12.80 -3.32
CA GLY A 231 -1.82 -12.52 -1.96
C GLY A 231 -2.88 -11.97 -0.99
N HIS A 232 -4.17 -11.97 -1.33
CA HIS A 232 -5.22 -11.45 -0.46
C HIS A 232 -5.36 -12.28 0.82
N LEU A 233 -5.13 -11.63 1.96
CA LEU A 233 -5.47 -12.13 3.29
C LEU A 233 -6.56 -11.25 3.90
N PRO A 234 -7.58 -11.84 4.57
CA PRO A 234 -8.58 -11.07 5.30
C PRO A 234 -7.94 -10.17 6.35
N LEU A 235 -8.36 -8.90 6.40
CA LEU A 235 -7.93 -7.96 7.44
C LEU A 235 -8.51 -8.36 8.78
N THR A 236 -7.65 -8.44 9.80
CA THR A 236 -8.08 -8.57 11.19
C THR A 236 -8.67 -7.26 11.71
N ASP A 237 -9.43 -7.32 12.79
CA ASP A 237 -10.03 -6.14 13.41
C ASP A 237 -8.97 -5.10 13.81
N LYS A 238 -7.84 -5.55 14.37
CA LYS A 238 -6.74 -4.66 14.75
C LYS A 238 -6.06 -4.03 13.54
N GLN A 239 -5.83 -4.80 12.48
CA GLN A 239 -5.28 -4.26 11.24
C GLN A 239 -6.21 -3.20 10.65
N MET A 240 -7.52 -3.49 10.62
CA MET A 240 -8.54 -2.56 10.16
C MET A 240 -8.59 -1.31 11.03
N GLU A 241 -8.54 -1.42 12.35
CA GLU A 241 -8.51 -0.28 13.27
C GLU A 241 -7.29 0.63 13.01
N MET A 242 -6.11 0.03 12.84
CA MET A 242 -4.86 0.76 12.57
C MET A 242 -4.92 1.51 11.22
N ILE A 243 -5.47 0.89 10.17
CA ILE A 243 -5.67 1.51 8.86
C ILE A 243 -6.72 2.62 8.97
N PHE A 244 -7.87 2.31 9.57
CA PHE A 244 -8.99 3.23 9.73
C PHE A 244 -8.60 4.51 10.46
N ARG A 245 -7.87 4.41 11.56
CA ARG A 245 -7.42 5.57 12.34
C ARG A 245 -6.53 6.50 11.52
N GLN A 246 -5.76 5.97 10.56
CA GLN A 246 -4.94 6.77 9.65
C GLN A 246 -5.79 7.42 8.56
N LEU A 247 -6.68 6.64 7.92
CA LEU A 247 -7.55 7.13 6.85
C LEU A 247 -8.60 8.14 7.33
N ARG A 248 -9.09 8.00 8.57
CA ARG A 248 -10.07 8.93 9.16
C ARG A 248 -9.61 10.39 9.14
N ALA A 249 -8.29 10.64 9.21
CA ALA A 249 -7.75 11.99 9.16
C ALA A 249 -7.71 12.59 7.73
N LEU A 250 -7.86 11.75 6.71
CA LEU A 250 -7.75 12.10 5.29
C LEU A 250 -9.09 11.99 4.54
N VAL A 251 -10.11 11.36 5.15
CA VAL A 251 -11.37 11.08 4.46
C VAL A 251 -12.09 12.37 4.08
N ILE A 252 -12.48 12.46 2.80
CA ILE A 252 -13.45 13.44 2.33
C ILE A 252 -14.78 12.70 2.18
N PRO A 253 -15.83 13.07 2.92
CA PRO A 253 -17.09 12.33 2.95
C PRO A 253 -17.69 12.05 1.57
N ASP A 254 -17.60 13.02 0.65
CA ASP A 254 -18.11 12.91 -0.71
C ASP A 254 -17.39 11.85 -1.57
N PHE A 255 -16.13 11.54 -1.25
CA PHE A 255 -15.33 10.53 -1.95
C PHE A 255 -15.45 9.13 -1.33
N ALA A 256 -16.24 8.98 -0.26
CA ALA A 256 -16.58 7.69 0.32
C ALA A 256 -18.03 7.36 -0.06
N ILE A 257 -18.20 6.59 -1.13
CA ILE A 257 -19.51 6.30 -1.75
C ILE A 257 -19.85 4.84 -1.50
N PHE A 258 -21.07 4.58 -1.06
CA PHE A 258 -21.60 3.27 -0.70
C PHE A 258 -22.80 2.94 -1.59
N ALA A 259 -22.82 1.72 -2.10
CA ALA A 259 -23.94 1.14 -2.81
C ALA A 259 -24.81 0.34 -1.83
N GLU A 260 -26.11 0.62 -1.79
CA GLU A 260 -27.07 0.03 -0.85
C GLU A 260 -28.24 -0.61 -1.61
N LYS A 261 -28.56 -1.85 -1.27
CA LYS A 261 -29.78 -2.53 -1.74
C LYS A 261 -30.65 -2.85 -0.53
N GLY A 262 -31.73 -2.09 -0.37
CA GLY A 262 -32.48 -2.06 0.88
C GLY A 262 -31.61 -1.51 2.02
N GLU A 263 -31.50 -2.26 3.12
CA GLU A 263 -30.65 -1.89 4.27
C GLU A 263 -29.21 -2.44 4.18
N LYS A 264 -28.91 -3.26 3.17
CA LYS A 264 -27.60 -3.92 3.01
C LYS A 264 -26.68 -3.06 2.15
N THR A 265 -25.50 -2.73 2.65
CA THR A 265 -24.40 -2.22 1.83
C THR A 265 -23.80 -3.34 1.00
N VAL A 266 -23.82 -3.18 -0.32
CA VAL A 266 -23.41 -4.20 -1.30
C VAL A 266 -22.10 -3.86 -1.99
N GLY A 267 -21.64 -2.62 -1.88
CA GLY A 267 -20.35 -2.20 -2.36
C GLY A 267 -19.94 -0.82 -1.84
N PHE A 268 -18.69 -0.47 -2.07
CA PHE A 268 -18.15 0.84 -1.75
C PHE A 268 -17.01 1.22 -2.69
N ILE A 269 -16.76 2.53 -2.81
CA ILE A 269 -15.51 3.12 -3.27
C ILE A 269 -15.09 4.17 -2.26
N ILE A 270 -13.82 4.15 -1.87
CA ILE A 270 -13.24 5.17 -0.99
C ILE A 270 -12.03 5.76 -1.70
N SER A 271 -12.08 7.08 -1.91
CA SER A 271 -10.95 7.85 -2.40
C SER A 271 -10.46 8.81 -1.33
N VAL A 272 -9.14 8.97 -1.22
CA VAL A 272 -8.50 9.89 -0.29
C VAL A 272 -7.63 10.89 -1.05
N PRO A 273 -7.49 12.13 -0.57
CA PRO A 273 -6.62 13.12 -1.21
C PRO A 273 -5.17 12.65 -1.21
N ASP A 274 -4.46 12.87 -2.31
CA ASP A 274 -3.04 12.60 -2.35
C ASP A 274 -2.28 13.65 -1.52
N VAL A 275 -1.85 13.22 -0.34
CA VAL A 275 -1.11 14.05 0.60
C VAL A 275 0.39 13.78 0.58
N ASN A 276 0.89 12.87 -0.26
CA ASN A 276 2.32 12.53 -0.31
C ASN A 276 3.23 13.76 -0.56
N PRO A 277 2.92 14.66 -1.52
CA PRO A 277 3.69 15.89 -1.70
C PRO A 277 3.76 16.74 -0.42
N CYS A 278 2.69 16.71 0.39
CA CYS A 278 2.59 17.44 1.65
C CYS A 278 3.30 16.72 2.80
N LEU A 279 3.23 15.38 2.86
CA LEU A 279 3.83 14.57 3.92
C LEU A 279 5.35 14.75 4.00
N ARG A 280 6.02 15.05 2.87
CA ARG A 280 7.45 15.41 2.84
C ARG A 280 7.80 16.56 3.79
N ILE A 281 6.88 17.51 3.99
CA ILE A 281 7.06 18.63 4.93
C ILE A 281 7.27 18.13 6.37
N LEU A 282 6.61 17.02 6.74
CA LEU A 282 6.75 16.41 8.07
C LEU A 282 8.12 15.75 8.23
N ASN A 283 8.65 15.17 7.15
CA ASN A 283 9.91 14.40 7.14
C ASN A 283 9.98 13.43 8.34
N GLY A 284 8.95 12.58 8.41
CA GLY A 284 8.73 11.56 9.44
C GLY A 284 8.32 12.06 10.83
N ARG A 285 8.25 13.39 11.06
CA ARG A 285 8.08 13.98 12.40
C ARG A 285 6.89 14.95 12.47
N ARG A 286 6.10 14.85 13.54
CA ARG A 286 4.88 15.66 13.75
C ARG A 286 5.15 16.91 14.61
N TYR A 287 6.14 17.71 14.25
CA TYR A 287 6.37 18.98 14.95
C TYR A 287 5.22 19.97 14.64
N PRO A 288 4.73 20.76 15.62
CA PRO A 288 3.56 21.63 15.43
C PRO A 288 3.65 22.56 14.20
N TRP A 289 4.81 23.19 13.97
CA TRP A 289 5.02 24.09 12.83
C TRP A 289 5.03 23.36 11.48
N ARG A 290 5.53 22.12 11.43
CA ARG A 290 5.47 21.27 10.23
C ARG A 290 4.05 20.79 9.98
N MET A 291 3.31 20.46 11.03
CA MET A 291 1.91 20.06 10.95
C MET A 291 1.05 21.18 10.38
N LEU A 292 1.23 22.42 10.84
CA LEU A 292 0.51 23.57 10.29
C LEU A 292 0.79 23.77 8.80
N ARG A 293 2.06 23.64 8.37
CA ARG A 293 2.44 23.70 6.95
C ARG A 293 1.84 22.56 6.14
N PHE A 294 1.85 21.34 6.69
CA PHE A 294 1.24 20.15 6.09
C PHE A 294 -0.26 20.34 5.87
N LEU A 295 -1.00 20.76 6.91
CA LEU A 295 -2.45 20.97 6.83
C LEU A 295 -2.83 22.05 5.80
N ARG A 296 -2.01 23.10 5.67
CA ARG A 296 -2.20 24.14 4.64
C ARG A 296 -1.95 23.61 3.23
N ALA A 297 -0.88 22.84 3.05
CA ALA A 297 -0.53 22.28 1.75
C ALA A 297 -1.56 21.25 1.26
N MET A 298 -2.07 20.41 2.17
CA MET A 298 -3.06 19.36 1.87
C MET A 298 -4.35 19.92 1.23
N LYS A 299 -4.77 21.14 1.57
CA LYS A 299 -5.98 21.77 1.00
C LYS A 299 -5.88 22.06 -0.49
N ASN A 300 -4.67 22.09 -1.05
CA ASN A 300 -4.41 22.48 -2.44
C ASN A 300 -4.18 21.27 -3.36
N THR A 301 -4.33 20.04 -2.86
CA THR A 301 -4.11 18.86 -3.68
C THR A 301 -5.16 18.76 -4.79
N LYS A 302 -4.70 18.39 -5.99
CA LYS A 302 -5.51 18.22 -7.20
C LYS A 302 -5.68 16.76 -7.60
N ARG A 303 -5.17 15.88 -6.74
CA ARG A 303 -5.13 14.44 -6.94
C ARG A 303 -5.78 13.73 -5.78
N VAL A 304 -6.55 12.70 -6.10
CA VAL A 304 -7.00 11.69 -5.14
C VAL A 304 -6.38 10.34 -5.49
N ARG A 305 -6.41 9.42 -4.53
CA ARG A 305 -6.19 8.01 -4.76
C ARG A 305 -7.47 7.26 -4.40
N SER A 306 -8.00 6.51 -5.35
CA SER A 306 -9.08 5.55 -5.12
C SER A 306 -8.48 4.32 -4.44
N ILE A 307 -8.31 4.43 -3.11
CA ILE A 307 -7.46 3.52 -2.33
C ILE A 307 -8.06 2.12 -2.23
N ILE A 308 -9.37 2.02 -2.10
CA ILE A 308 -10.09 0.74 -2.03
C ILE A 308 -11.46 0.86 -2.69
N MET A 309 -11.83 -0.20 -3.41
CA MET A 309 -13.16 -0.40 -3.98
C MET A 309 -13.52 -1.88 -3.83
N GLY A 310 -14.79 -2.16 -3.58
CA GLY A 310 -15.28 -3.52 -3.49
C GLY A 310 -16.77 -3.60 -3.75
N VAL A 311 -17.18 -4.57 -4.56
CA VAL A 311 -18.58 -4.97 -4.74
C VAL A 311 -18.67 -6.44 -4.41
N LEU A 312 -19.63 -6.78 -3.54
CA LEU A 312 -19.91 -8.15 -3.14
C LEU A 312 -20.14 -9.03 -4.38
N PRO A 313 -19.61 -10.26 -4.43
CA PRO A 313 -19.63 -11.10 -5.62
C PRO A 313 -21.00 -11.26 -6.27
N GLU A 314 -22.06 -11.39 -5.47
CA GLU A 314 -23.44 -11.58 -5.94
C GLU A 314 -24.06 -10.34 -6.61
N TYR A 315 -23.42 -9.16 -6.51
CA TYR A 315 -23.86 -7.91 -7.14
C TYR A 315 -22.96 -7.45 -8.30
N ARG A 316 -21.98 -8.27 -8.69
CA ARG A 316 -21.10 -7.96 -9.84
C ARG A 316 -21.88 -8.05 -11.15
N GLY A 317 -21.46 -7.26 -12.14
CA GLY A 317 -22.11 -7.20 -13.46
C GLY A 317 -23.35 -6.32 -13.51
N GLN A 318 -23.73 -5.66 -12.41
CA GLN A 318 -24.86 -4.74 -12.32
C GLN A 318 -24.44 -3.26 -12.52
N HIS A 319 -23.29 -3.02 -13.17
CA HIS A 319 -22.73 -1.68 -13.41
C HIS A 319 -22.51 -0.80 -12.16
N ILE A 320 -22.48 -1.40 -10.96
CA ILE A 320 -22.20 -0.69 -9.70
C ILE A 320 -20.81 -0.04 -9.73
N ASP A 321 -19.81 -0.76 -10.24
CA ASP A 321 -18.44 -0.28 -10.41
C ASP A 321 -18.41 0.99 -11.30
N ASP A 322 -19.16 0.99 -12.42
CA ASP A 322 -19.23 2.10 -13.36
C ASP A 322 -19.85 3.35 -12.72
N ILE A 323 -20.93 3.16 -11.93
CA ILE A 323 -21.59 4.25 -11.20
C ILE A 323 -20.64 4.84 -10.14
N PHE A 324 -19.85 4.01 -9.46
CA PHE A 324 -18.82 4.49 -8.53
C PHE A 324 -17.81 5.40 -9.23
N TYR A 325 -17.28 4.99 -10.39
CA TYR A 325 -16.36 5.82 -11.15
C TYR A 325 -16.99 7.15 -11.57
N LEU A 326 -18.20 7.12 -12.13
CA LEU A 326 -18.90 8.31 -12.61
C LEU A 326 -19.20 9.30 -11.47
N LYS A 327 -19.62 8.82 -10.30
CA LYS A 327 -19.85 9.67 -9.13
C LYS A 327 -18.56 10.23 -8.54
N SER A 328 -17.48 9.44 -8.49
CA SER A 328 -16.17 9.93 -8.03
C SER A 328 -15.62 11.02 -8.95
N ILE A 329 -15.81 10.89 -10.27
CA ILE A 329 -15.45 11.92 -11.25
C ILE A 329 -16.27 13.21 -10.99
N GLU A 330 -17.59 13.09 -10.84
CA GLU A 330 -18.49 14.22 -10.52
C GLU A 330 -18.05 14.97 -9.24
N VAL A 331 -17.72 14.23 -8.18
CA VAL A 331 -17.20 14.80 -6.92
C VAL A 331 -15.87 15.51 -7.14
N GLY A 332 -14.94 14.90 -7.87
CA GLY A 332 -13.63 15.48 -8.16
C GLY A 332 -13.75 16.84 -8.82
N LEU A 333 -14.60 16.95 -9.84
CA LEU A 333 -14.78 18.19 -10.58
C LEU A 333 -15.40 19.30 -9.74
N ARG A 334 -16.41 18.95 -8.92
CA ARG A 334 -17.02 19.88 -7.97
C ARG A 334 -16.00 20.45 -6.99
N LEU A 335 -14.99 19.65 -6.62
CA LEU A 335 -13.94 20.01 -5.67
C LEU A 335 -12.64 20.49 -6.34
N ASP A 336 -12.64 20.70 -7.65
CA ASP A 336 -11.45 21.06 -8.44
C ASP A 336 -10.27 20.09 -8.21
N ILE A 337 -10.57 18.79 -8.29
CA ILE A 337 -9.66 17.64 -8.25
C ILE A 337 -9.85 16.88 -9.56
N TRP A 338 -8.76 16.71 -10.31
CA TRP A 338 -8.83 16.23 -11.69
C TRP A 338 -7.85 15.10 -12.01
N GLU A 339 -7.09 14.63 -11.02
CA GLU A 339 -6.28 13.42 -11.11
C GLU A 339 -6.77 12.35 -10.12
N SER A 340 -6.80 11.09 -10.56
CA SER A 340 -7.07 9.95 -9.70
C SER A 340 -6.05 8.84 -9.92
N ASP A 341 -5.35 8.46 -8.86
CA ASP A 341 -4.61 7.21 -8.82
C ASP A 341 -5.57 6.04 -8.58
N CYS A 342 -5.43 4.98 -9.39
CA CYS A 342 -6.23 3.77 -9.36
C CYS A 342 -5.36 2.53 -9.05
N SER A 343 -4.29 2.72 -8.28
CA SER A 343 -3.27 1.73 -7.94
C SER A 343 -3.58 1.03 -6.61
N MET A 344 -3.06 -0.16 -6.32
CA MET A 344 -2.17 -1.00 -7.13
C MET A 344 -2.97 -2.16 -7.73
N ILE A 345 -2.64 -2.57 -8.95
CA ILE A 345 -3.31 -3.68 -9.64
C ILE A 345 -2.27 -4.75 -9.98
N ALA A 346 -2.41 -5.93 -9.39
CA ALA A 346 -1.57 -7.08 -9.72
C ALA A 346 -1.70 -7.44 -11.22
N GLU A 347 -0.60 -7.85 -11.85
CA GLU A 347 -0.56 -8.20 -13.29
C GLU A 347 -1.54 -9.33 -13.66
N THR A 348 -1.94 -10.15 -12.68
CA THR A 348 -2.94 -11.22 -12.84
C THR A 348 -4.38 -10.72 -12.84
N ASN A 349 -4.66 -9.48 -12.39
CA ASN A 349 -6.01 -8.91 -12.36
C ASN A 349 -6.38 -8.30 -13.73
N LEU A 350 -6.51 -9.17 -14.74
CA LEU A 350 -6.82 -8.80 -16.12
C LEU A 350 -8.15 -8.05 -16.26
N ARG A 351 -9.11 -8.28 -15.37
CA ARG A 351 -10.40 -7.58 -15.38
C ARG A 351 -10.19 -6.08 -15.10
N MET A 352 -9.48 -5.75 -14.03
CA MET A 352 -9.21 -4.35 -13.67
C MET A 352 -8.28 -3.67 -14.69
N LEU A 353 -7.25 -4.37 -15.17
CA LEU A 353 -6.35 -3.83 -16.20
C LEU A 353 -7.10 -3.47 -17.49
N ARG A 354 -8.07 -4.29 -17.91
CA ARG A 354 -8.93 -3.97 -19.07
C ARG A 354 -9.90 -2.83 -18.78
N ALA A 355 -10.46 -2.76 -17.57
CA ALA A 355 -11.39 -1.71 -17.18
C ALA A 355 -10.73 -0.32 -17.13
N LEU A 356 -9.44 -0.23 -16.80
CA LEU A 356 -8.71 1.04 -16.78
C LEU A 356 -8.23 1.52 -18.15
N LYS A 357 -8.08 0.62 -19.13
CA LYS A 357 -7.55 0.94 -20.47
C LYS A 357 -8.22 2.14 -21.17
N PRO A 358 -9.55 2.36 -21.05
CA PRO A 358 -10.21 3.55 -21.61
C PRO A 358 -9.88 4.85 -20.86
N LEU A 359 -9.45 4.78 -19.60
CA LEU A 359 -9.15 5.93 -18.75
C LEU A 359 -7.67 6.32 -18.78
N THR A 360 -6.78 5.33 -18.97
CA THR A 360 -5.32 5.52 -19.00
C THR A 360 -4.64 4.33 -19.67
N SER A 361 -3.55 4.56 -20.40
CA SER A 361 -2.91 3.53 -21.24
C SER A 361 -1.82 2.73 -20.53
N ASP A 362 -0.91 3.43 -19.84
CA ASP A 362 0.34 2.84 -19.36
C ASP A 362 0.53 3.06 -17.85
N PRO A 363 1.08 2.07 -17.14
CA PRO A 363 1.39 2.24 -15.73
C PRO A 363 2.46 3.33 -15.57
N TYR A 364 2.25 4.25 -14.63
CA TYR A 364 3.24 5.28 -14.35
C TYR A 364 4.36 4.75 -13.45
N LYS A 365 4.11 3.67 -12.71
CA LYS A 365 5.04 2.99 -11.80
C LYS A 365 4.69 1.50 -11.69
N THR A 366 5.70 0.64 -11.54
CA THR A 366 5.52 -0.80 -11.31
C THR A 366 6.35 -1.26 -10.11
N TYR A 367 5.70 -1.96 -9.18
CA TYR A 367 6.35 -2.61 -8.04
C TYR A 367 6.47 -4.12 -8.32
N ARG A 368 7.68 -4.67 -8.21
CA ARG A 368 7.94 -6.09 -8.38
C ARG A 368 8.20 -6.77 -7.05
N ILE A 369 7.43 -7.81 -6.77
CA ILE A 369 7.76 -8.78 -5.73
C ILE A 369 8.66 -9.83 -6.38
N PHE A 370 9.69 -10.21 -5.64
CA PHE A 370 10.64 -11.24 -6.02
C PHE A 370 10.50 -12.47 -5.12
N GLN A 371 11.11 -13.57 -5.52
CA GLN A 371 11.26 -14.75 -4.70
C GLN A 371 12.55 -15.50 -5.00
N ARG A 372 13.03 -16.26 -4.03
CA ARG A 372 14.19 -17.14 -4.14
C ARG A 372 13.99 -18.38 -3.28
N PRO A 373 14.39 -19.58 -3.74
CA PRO A 373 14.48 -20.75 -2.86
C PRO A 373 15.43 -20.50 -1.68
N ILE A 374 15.09 -21.04 -0.52
CA ILE A 374 16.01 -21.12 0.61
C ILE A 374 16.72 -22.47 0.44
N ASP A 375 17.97 -22.43 0.03
CA ASP A 375 18.78 -23.65 -0.10
C ASP A 375 18.90 -24.28 1.29
N ALA A 376 18.53 -25.57 1.40
CA ALA A 376 18.76 -26.35 2.61
C ALA A 376 20.28 -26.49 2.81
N ALA A 377 20.78 -26.01 3.96
CA ALA A 377 22.19 -26.15 4.33
C ALA A 377 22.65 -27.62 4.44
#